data_AF-A0A3L6RQK2-F1
#
_entry.id   AF-A0A3L6RQK2-F1
#
_cell.length_a   1.000
_cell.length_b   1.000
_cell.length_c   1.000
_cell.angle_alpha   90.00
_cell.angle_beta   90.00
_cell.angle_gamma   90.00
#
_symmetry.space_group_name_H-M   'P 1'
#
loop_
_entity.id
_entity.type
_entity.pdbx_description
1 polymer ?
#
loop_
_entity_poly.entity_id
_entity_poly.type
_entity_poly.pdbx_seq_one_letter_code
_entity_poly.pdbx_strand_id
1 'polypeptide(L)'
;MGIAEVALHTMPGALAAHSPASNLPLVADARRRKRNADLVPNARALQGLLKFPRLRSVRRQCQRIDDLASVTEGNGNWVKDAMNNASRVLDDAGMADQAVSSNGGLNGNTVKPAPQRRKTSSVEDEAWELLQESMVYYCGSPVGTIAANDPNDSDPVNYDQVFIRDFIPSGIAFLLKGEYEIVRNFILHTLQLQSWEKTMDCHSPGQGLMPASFKVRTIPLDGDEDATEEVLDPDFGEAAIGRVAPVDSGLWWIILLRAYGKCSGDLSVQERIDVQTGMKMILKLCLADGFDMFPTLLVTDGSCMIDRRMGIHGHPLEIQALFYSALLCAREMLTPEDGSADLIRALNNRLIALSFHIREYYWVDMQKLNEIYRYKTEEYSYDAVNKFNIYPDQISPWLVEWIPPKGGYFIGNLQPAHMDFRFFSLGNLWSIVSSLATTHQSHAILDLIESKWSDLVAEMPLKICYPALENQEWKIITGSDPKNTLWSYHNGGSWPTLLWQLTVACIKMNRPELAAKAIEVAERRIATDKWPEYYDTKRARFIGKQSRLYQTWSIAGFLVAKLLMEKPDAARILWNDEDAEILNALSTNRKRGKKVLKKTYIV
;
A
#
# COMPACT_ATOMS: atom_id res chain seq x y z
N MET A 1 32.03 14.72 52.11
CA MET A 1 32.86 15.93 52.28
C MET A 1 33.63 16.11 50.97
N GLY A 2 33.54 17.19 50.19
CA GLY A 2 32.72 18.39 50.22
C GLY A 2 32.47 18.86 48.79
N ILE A 3 31.30 19.50 48.65
CA ILE A 3 30.69 20.13 47.47
C ILE A 3 31.54 21.33 47.01
N ALA A 4 31.58 21.60 45.70
CA ALA A 4 31.90 22.93 45.19
C ALA A 4 30.98 23.26 44.00
N GLU A 5 29.94 24.05 44.29
CA GLU A 5 29.19 24.87 43.33
C GLU A 5 30.06 26.08 42.94
N VAL A 6 30.00 26.52 41.68
CA VAL A 6 30.32 27.91 41.32
C VAL A 6 29.23 28.44 40.39
N ALA A 7 28.67 29.56 40.82
CA ALA A 7 27.47 30.23 40.36
C ALA A 7 27.66 31.10 39.11
N LEU A 8 26.54 31.35 38.44
CA LEU A 8 26.33 32.40 37.44
C LEU A 8 26.65 33.79 38.01
N HIS A 9 27.37 34.60 37.22
CA HIS A 9 27.44 36.05 37.41
C HIS A 9 26.61 36.77 36.35
N THR A 10 25.48 37.32 36.80
CA THR A 10 24.76 38.46 36.21
C THR A 10 25.42 39.77 36.60
N MET A 11 25.45 40.77 35.71
CA MET A 11 25.79 42.17 36.01
C MET A 11 24.63 43.13 35.63
N PRO A 12 24.40 44.25 36.34
CA PRO A 12 23.17 45.06 36.27
C PRO A 12 23.32 46.54 35.85
N GLY A 13 22.20 47.17 35.44
CA GLY A 13 21.85 48.61 35.51
C GLY A 13 22.43 49.55 34.43
N ALA A 14 21.80 50.62 33.93
CA ALA A 14 20.62 51.44 34.27
C ALA A 14 20.17 52.21 32.99
N LEU A 15 18.88 52.32 32.61
CA LEU A 15 17.82 53.26 33.04
C LEU A 15 18.14 54.77 32.94
N ALA A 16 17.47 55.45 31.99
CA ALA A 16 16.93 56.80 32.18
C ALA A 16 15.60 56.92 31.41
N ALA A 17 14.59 57.40 32.14
CA ALA A 17 13.18 57.47 31.76
C ALA A 17 12.77 58.90 31.36
N HIS A 18 11.69 59.04 30.59
CA HIS A 18 10.66 60.06 30.84
C HIS A 18 9.29 59.58 30.29
N SER A 19 8.25 59.82 31.08
CA SER A 19 6.81 59.56 30.91
C SER A 19 6.07 60.93 30.94
N PRO A 20 4.72 61.09 30.87
CA PRO A 20 3.63 60.11 30.66
C PRO A 20 2.41 60.56 29.78
N ALA A 21 1.53 59.59 29.53
CA ALA A 21 0.04 59.59 29.47
C ALA A 21 -0.79 60.35 28.41
N SER A 22 -1.64 59.60 27.69
CA SER A 22 -3.12 59.74 27.74
C SER A 22 -3.87 58.61 26.99
N ASN A 23 -5.02 58.23 27.55
CA ASN A 23 -5.95 57.16 27.16
C ASN A 23 -6.80 57.49 25.92
N LEU A 24 -7.16 56.47 25.10
CA LEU A 24 -8.54 56.09 24.68
C LEU A 24 -8.51 55.02 23.55
N PRO A 25 -9.54 54.15 23.44
CA PRO A 25 -9.53 52.92 22.63
C PRO A 25 -10.12 53.12 21.23
N LEU A 26 -9.67 52.32 20.25
CA LEU A 26 -10.27 52.24 18.92
C LEU A 26 -11.06 50.95 18.71
N VAL A 27 -12.27 51.19 18.22
CA VAL A 27 -13.41 50.30 17.98
C VAL A 27 -13.22 49.50 16.69
N ALA A 28 -13.55 48.21 16.72
CA ALA A 28 -13.78 47.40 15.51
C ALA A 28 -15.29 47.20 15.31
N ASP A 29 -15.77 47.61 14.14
CA ASP A 29 -17.17 47.70 13.71
C ASP A 29 -17.74 46.30 13.38
N ALA A 30 -18.71 45.84 14.15
CA ALA A 30 -19.47 44.61 13.90
C ALA A 30 -20.92 44.97 13.52
N ARG A 31 -21.24 44.90 12.23
CA ARG A 31 -22.60 45.12 11.73
C ARG A 31 -23.48 43.90 11.94
N ARG A 32 -24.42 44.03 12.86
CA ARG A 32 -25.55 43.11 13.12
C ARG A 32 -26.81 43.68 12.44
N ARG A 33 -27.47 42.91 11.57
CA ARG A 33 -28.87 43.19 11.16
C ARG A 33 -29.75 41.99 11.48
N LYS A 34 -30.73 42.24 12.36
CA LYS A 34 -31.86 41.38 12.75
C LYS A 34 -32.72 41.00 11.54
N ARG A 35 -33.37 39.83 11.61
CA ARG A 35 -34.74 39.63 11.12
C ARG A 35 -35.45 38.51 11.88
N ASN A 36 -36.76 38.67 11.94
CA ASN A 36 -37.73 38.16 12.90
C ASN A 36 -38.12 36.69 12.74
N ALA A 37 -38.63 36.13 13.83
CA ALA A 37 -39.53 34.98 13.86
C ALA A 37 -40.86 35.33 13.16
N ASP A 38 -41.45 34.36 12.46
CA ASP A 38 -42.85 33.94 12.65
C ASP A 38 -43.29 32.85 11.65
N LEU A 39 -44.06 31.90 12.18
CA LEU A 39 -45.14 31.10 11.58
C LEU A 39 -44.84 29.77 10.85
N VAL A 40 -45.23 28.71 11.58
CA VAL A 40 -45.64 27.37 11.15
C VAL A 40 -46.88 27.41 10.24
N PRO A 41 -47.02 26.47 9.29
CA PRO A 41 -48.34 25.85 9.11
C PRO A 41 -48.32 24.31 9.10
N ASN A 42 -49.41 23.79 9.65
CA ASN A 42 -49.81 22.39 9.83
C ASN A 42 -49.72 21.51 8.57
N ALA A 43 -49.31 20.26 8.78
CA ALA A 43 -49.56 19.14 7.89
C ALA A 43 -50.78 18.34 8.36
N ARG A 44 -51.81 18.20 7.50
CA ARG A 44 -52.71 17.03 7.49
C ARG A 44 -53.46 16.88 6.17
N ALA A 45 -53.39 15.64 5.66
CA ALA A 45 -54.30 14.94 4.75
C ALA A 45 -54.35 15.34 3.26
N LEU A 46 -53.91 14.41 2.41
CA LEU A 46 -54.79 13.75 1.44
C LEU A 46 -54.10 12.51 0.81
N GLN A 47 -54.70 11.35 1.05
CA GLN A 47 -54.49 10.12 0.28
C GLN A 47 -55.04 10.30 -1.14
N GLY A 48 -54.31 9.79 -2.13
CA GLY A 48 -54.79 9.65 -3.51
C GLY A 48 -53.97 8.61 -4.27
N LEU A 49 -54.59 7.46 -4.56
CA LEU A 49 -54.09 6.43 -5.46
C LEU A 49 -53.81 7.01 -6.85
N LEU A 50 -52.59 6.84 -7.38
CA LEU A 50 -52.35 6.75 -8.82
C LEU A 50 -51.28 5.68 -9.09
N LYS A 51 -51.72 4.57 -9.70
CA LYS A 51 -50.86 3.56 -10.33
C LYS A 51 -50.52 4.06 -11.74
N PHE A 52 -49.23 4.11 -12.08
CA PHE A 52 -48.76 4.14 -13.47
C PHE A 52 -47.54 3.22 -13.65
N PRO A 53 -47.34 2.66 -14.86
CA PRO A 53 -46.64 1.39 -15.08
C PRO A 53 -45.12 1.52 -15.07
N ARG A 54 -44.44 0.40 -14.72
CA ARG A 54 -42.98 0.23 -14.78
C ARG A 54 -42.46 0.51 -16.18
N LEU A 55 -41.76 1.62 -16.35
CA LEU A 55 -40.80 1.83 -17.44
C LEU A 55 -39.50 1.12 -17.08
N ARG A 56 -39.02 0.28 -18.01
CA ARG A 56 -37.72 -0.37 -17.92
C ARG A 56 -36.64 0.71 -18.08
N SER A 57 -35.88 0.97 -17.03
CA SER A 57 -34.64 1.75 -17.12
C SER A 57 -33.67 1.04 -18.06
N VAL A 58 -33.28 1.72 -19.14
CA VAL A 58 -32.27 1.28 -20.09
C VAL A 58 -30.93 1.76 -19.55
N ARG A 59 -30.19 0.89 -18.85
CA ARG A 59 -28.75 1.09 -18.60
C ARG A 59 -28.02 1.03 -19.94
N ARG A 60 -27.40 2.12 -20.39
CA ARG A 60 -26.47 2.09 -21.53
C ARG A 60 -25.19 2.91 -21.29
N GLN A 61 -24.10 2.23 -21.69
CA GLN A 61 -22.76 2.67 -22.09
C GLN A 61 -21.81 3.21 -21.01
N CYS A 62 -21.11 2.28 -20.34
CA CYS A 62 -19.81 2.53 -19.71
C CYS A 62 -18.67 2.27 -20.72
N GLN A 63 -17.50 2.85 -20.50
CA GLN A 63 -16.28 2.51 -21.25
C GLN A 63 -15.93 1.03 -21.04
N ARG A 64 -16.05 0.20 -22.08
CA ARG A 64 -15.69 -1.23 -22.02
C ARG A 64 -14.20 -1.42 -22.30
N ILE A 65 -13.59 -2.38 -21.60
CA ILE A 65 -12.16 -2.73 -21.71
C ILE A 65 -11.72 -3.02 -23.16
N ASP A 66 -12.60 -3.60 -23.98
CA ASP A 66 -12.30 -4.07 -25.34
C ASP A 66 -12.33 -2.95 -26.41
N ASP A 67 -13.03 -1.83 -26.15
CA ASP A 67 -13.14 -0.72 -27.12
C ASP A 67 -11.85 0.14 -27.19
N LEU A 68 -10.87 -0.12 -26.31
CA LEU A 68 -9.66 0.69 -26.16
C LEU A 68 -8.47 0.22 -27.04
N ALA A 69 -8.47 -1.03 -27.50
CA ALA A 69 -7.37 -1.57 -28.30
C ALA A 69 -7.24 -0.90 -29.69
N SER A 70 -8.26 -0.18 -30.15
CA SER A 70 -8.31 0.47 -31.47
C SER A 70 -7.94 1.95 -31.49
N VAL A 71 -7.61 2.57 -30.33
CA VAL A 71 -7.45 4.04 -30.25
C VAL A 71 -5.97 4.49 -30.24
N THR A 72 -5.00 3.59 -30.28
CA THR A 72 -3.57 3.94 -30.32
C THR A 72 -2.91 3.68 -31.67
N GLU A 73 -3.46 4.30 -32.73
CA GLU A 73 -2.72 4.58 -33.96
C GLU A 73 -3.00 6.03 -34.38
N GLY A 74 -2.08 6.96 -34.09
CA GLY A 74 -2.24 8.33 -34.55
C GLY A 74 -1.39 9.35 -33.80
N ASN A 75 -0.28 9.74 -34.41
CA ASN A 75 0.60 10.80 -33.96
C ASN A 75 -0.13 12.16 -33.98
N GLY A 76 -0.11 12.88 -32.86
CA GLY A 76 -0.18 14.35 -32.76
C GLY A 76 -1.32 15.12 -33.45
N ASN A 77 -2.10 15.81 -32.60
CA ASN A 77 -2.65 17.14 -32.82
C ASN A 77 -4.11 17.30 -33.31
N TRP A 78 -5.10 16.68 -32.66
CA TRP A 78 -6.53 17.04 -32.88
C TRP A 78 -7.35 16.97 -31.56
N VAL A 79 -7.12 17.92 -30.65
CA VAL A 79 -8.06 18.21 -29.54
C VAL A 79 -8.60 19.62 -29.75
N LYS A 80 -9.60 19.73 -30.64
CA LYS A 80 -10.55 20.87 -30.68
C LYS A 80 -11.75 20.66 -31.62
N ASP A 81 -11.71 19.71 -32.55
CA ASP A 81 -12.77 19.55 -33.56
C ASP A 81 -13.75 18.39 -33.32
N ALA A 82 -13.57 17.57 -32.28
CA ALA A 82 -14.45 16.43 -31.98
C ALA A 82 -15.76 16.81 -31.25
N MET A 83 -15.99 18.09 -30.93
CA MET A 83 -17.15 18.52 -30.14
C MET A 83 -18.30 19.15 -30.94
N ASN A 84 -18.28 19.15 -32.28
CA ASN A 84 -19.28 19.90 -33.06
C ASN A 84 -20.01 19.17 -34.19
N ASN A 85 -19.91 17.85 -34.34
CA ASN A 85 -20.71 17.16 -35.37
C ASN A 85 -21.21 15.78 -34.92
N ALA A 86 -22.31 15.76 -34.19
CA ALA A 86 -23.21 14.61 -34.13
C ALA A 86 -24.66 15.08 -34.00
N SER A 87 -25.18 15.61 -35.10
CA SER A 87 -26.63 15.78 -35.30
C SER A 87 -26.91 15.69 -36.78
N ARG A 88 -27.47 14.54 -37.20
CA ARG A 88 -28.64 14.41 -38.10
C ARG A 88 -28.74 13.05 -38.79
N VAL A 89 -30.02 12.64 -38.95
CA VAL A 89 -30.62 11.66 -39.88
C VAL A 89 -30.62 10.20 -39.42
N LEU A 90 -31.72 9.43 -39.42
CA LEU A 90 -33.19 9.56 -39.25
C LEU A 90 -33.76 8.13 -39.40
N ASP A 91 -34.98 7.95 -38.88
CA ASP A 91 -35.90 6.79 -38.92
C ASP A 91 -36.06 6.13 -40.32
N ASP A 92 -36.57 4.90 -40.51
CA ASP A 92 -37.90 4.40 -40.11
C ASP A 92 -38.12 2.92 -40.54
N ALA A 93 -39.21 2.31 -40.03
CA ALA A 93 -40.00 1.16 -40.54
C ALA A 93 -39.97 -0.18 -39.75
N GLY A 94 -40.85 -0.29 -38.74
CA GLY A 94 -42.19 -0.89 -38.93
C GLY A 94 -42.41 -2.43 -38.94
N MET A 95 -42.97 -2.92 -37.81
CA MET A 95 -44.04 -3.93 -37.59
C MET A 95 -43.99 -5.37 -38.17
N ALA A 96 -44.19 -6.39 -37.30
CA ALA A 96 -45.50 -7.05 -37.07
C ALA A 96 -45.42 -8.29 -36.13
N ASP A 97 -46.48 -8.46 -35.34
CA ASP A 97 -46.84 -9.53 -34.39
C ASP A 97 -46.95 -10.94 -35.00
N GLN A 98 -46.73 -11.98 -34.18
CA GLN A 98 -47.77 -13.01 -33.91
C GLN A 98 -47.39 -13.99 -32.80
N ALA A 99 -48.32 -14.16 -31.87
CA ALA A 99 -48.33 -15.15 -30.79
C ALA A 99 -48.91 -16.49 -31.26
N VAL A 100 -48.39 -17.60 -30.72
CA VAL A 100 -49.11 -18.90 -30.68
C VAL A 100 -48.88 -19.55 -29.31
N SER A 101 -49.99 -19.80 -28.63
CA SER A 101 -50.13 -20.56 -27.39
C SER A 101 -50.24 -22.06 -27.70
N SER A 102 -49.67 -22.93 -26.86
CA SER A 102 -50.28 -24.22 -26.54
C SER A 102 -49.79 -24.78 -25.19
N ASN A 103 -50.77 -25.25 -24.43
CA ASN A 103 -50.68 -25.90 -23.12
C ASN A 103 -50.20 -27.37 -23.22
N GLY A 104 -49.61 -27.87 -22.13
CA GLY A 104 -49.51 -29.31 -21.85
C GLY A 104 -48.75 -29.59 -20.56
N GLY A 105 -49.47 -29.78 -19.44
CA GLY A 105 -48.88 -30.12 -18.15
C GLY A 105 -48.63 -31.62 -17.97
N LEU A 106 -47.89 -31.99 -16.93
CA LEU A 106 -48.05 -33.24 -16.15
C LEU A 106 -47.22 -33.18 -14.84
N ASN A 107 -47.88 -33.62 -13.77
CA ASN A 107 -47.42 -33.71 -12.38
C ASN A 107 -46.25 -34.70 -12.19
N GLY A 108 -45.33 -34.36 -11.28
CA GLY A 108 -44.37 -35.28 -10.69
C GLY A 108 -43.98 -34.85 -9.27
N ASN A 109 -44.51 -35.56 -8.27
CA ASN A 109 -44.21 -35.38 -6.85
C ASN A 109 -42.72 -35.64 -6.54
N THR A 110 -42.00 -34.64 -6.05
CA THR A 110 -40.66 -34.80 -5.47
C THR A 110 -40.72 -34.70 -3.94
N VAL A 111 -40.33 -35.81 -3.31
CA VAL A 111 -40.12 -35.94 -1.86
C VAL A 111 -38.96 -35.03 -1.44
N LYS A 112 -39.21 -34.09 -0.52
CA LYS A 112 -38.17 -33.25 0.08
C LYS A 112 -37.26 -34.10 0.98
N PRO A 113 -35.93 -34.11 0.79
CA PRO A 113 -35.05 -34.68 1.79
C PRO A 113 -34.97 -33.75 3.00
N ALA A 114 -34.89 -34.36 4.18
CA ALA A 114 -34.75 -33.70 5.47
C ALA A 114 -33.55 -32.74 5.51
N PRO A 115 -33.59 -31.68 6.35
CA PRO A 115 -32.50 -30.72 6.43
C PRO A 115 -31.24 -31.44 6.88
N GLN A 116 -30.25 -31.52 5.99
CA GLN A 116 -28.89 -31.87 6.38
C GLN A 116 -28.47 -30.91 7.48
N ARG A 117 -28.01 -31.46 8.61
CA ARG A 117 -27.30 -30.72 9.64
C ARG A 117 -26.24 -29.85 8.94
N ARG A 118 -26.37 -28.52 9.04
CA ARG A 118 -25.31 -27.58 8.61
C ARG A 118 -24.00 -28.11 9.19
N LYS A 119 -23.06 -28.50 8.32
CA LYS A 119 -21.64 -28.52 8.71
C LYS A 119 -21.39 -27.14 9.31
N THR A 120 -20.91 -27.07 10.54
CA THR A 120 -20.33 -25.83 11.06
C THR A 120 -19.31 -25.36 10.03
N SER A 121 -19.52 -24.18 9.45
CA SER A 121 -18.59 -23.59 8.48
C SER A 121 -17.24 -23.43 9.19
N SER A 122 -16.16 -23.79 8.49
CA SER A 122 -14.82 -23.53 9.01
C SER A 122 -14.54 -22.02 9.04
N VAL A 123 -13.51 -21.61 9.79
CA VAL A 123 -13.05 -20.21 9.78
C VAL A 123 -12.63 -19.78 8.35
N GLU A 124 -12.14 -20.73 7.54
CA GLU A 124 -11.77 -20.51 6.14
C GLU A 124 -12.99 -20.29 5.25
N ASP A 125 -14.08 -21.06 5.46
CA ASP A 125 -15.34 -20.89 4.73
C ASP A 125 -15.95 -19.51 5.04
N GLU A 126 -15.98 -19.11 6.32
CA GLU A 126 -16.41 -17.77 6.74
C GLU A 126 -15.55 -16.67 6.09
N ALA A 127 -14.22 -16.84 6.11
CA ALA A 127 -13.30 -15.88 5.51
C ALA A 127 -13.54 -15.72 4.00
N TRP A 128 -13.82 -16.83 3.30
CA TRP A 128 -14.10 -16.79 1.87
C TRP A 128 -15.44 -16.10 1.56
N GLU A 129 -16.49 -16.42 2.31
CA GLU A 129 -17.80 -15.75 2.18
C GLU A 129 -17.67 -14.23 2.40
N LEU A 130 -17.00 -13.80 3.46
CA LEU A 130 -16.77 -12.38 3.74
C LEU A 130 -15.94 -11.68 2.66
N LEU A 131 -14.93 -12.36 2.10
CA LEU A 131 -14.14 -11.81 1.00
C LEU A 131 -14.99 -11.61 -0.26
N GLN A 132 -15.87 -12.56 -0.59
CA GLN A 132 -16.79 -12.43 -1.73
C GLN A 132 -17.81 -11.31 -1.51
N GLU A 133 -18.32 -11.14 -0.29
CA GLU A 133 -19.22 -10.04 0.07
C GLU A 133 -18.57 -8.65 -0.06
N SER A 134 -17.24 -8.57 0.04
CA SER A 134 -16.49 -7.31 -0.10
C SER A 134 -16.27 -6.87 -1.56
N MET A 135 -16.67 -7.68 -2.55
CA MET A 135 -16.42 -7.40 -3.97
C MET A 135 -17.14 -6.15 -4.46
N VAL A 136 -16.41 -5.32 -5.22
CA VAL A 136 -16.92 -4.12 -5.89
C VAL A 136 -17.10 -4.42 -7.37
N TYR A 137 -18.25 -4.01 -7.91
CA TYR A 137 -18.59 -4.17 -9.31
C TYR A 137 -18.63 -2.82 -10.01
N TYR A 138 -18.08 -2.77 -11.22
CA TYR A 138 -18.16 -1.64 -12.14
C TYR A 138 -18.74 -2.15 -13.46
N CYS A 139 -19.89 -1.61 -13.83
CA CYS A 139 -20.64 -1.95 -15.03
C CYS A 139 -20.92 -3.46 -15.18
N GLY A 140 -21.14 -4.13 -14.05
CA GLY A 140 -21.42 -5.56 -13.94
C GLY A 140 -20.19 -6.46 -13.82
N SER A 141 -18.98 -5.92 -13.98
CA SER A 141 -17.73 -6.67 -13.85
C SER A 141 -17.10 -6.46 -12.47
N PRO A 142 -16.52 -7.50 -11.83
CA PRO A 142 -15.83 -7.34 -10.56
C PRO A 142 -14.51 -6.60 -10.80
N VAL A 143 -14.24 -5.55 -10.03
CA VAL A 143 -13.08 -4.66 -10.22
C VAL A 143 -12.20 -4.48 -8.99
N GLY A 144 -12.56 -5.06 -7.85
CA GLY A 144 -11.80 -4.94 -6.62
C GLY A 144 -12.58 -5.40 -5.40
N THR A 145 -12.05 -5.12 -4.22
CA THR A 145 -12.72 -5.34 -2.94
C THR A 145 -12.62 -4.08 -2.09
N ILE A 146 -13.69 -3.72 -1.36
CA ILE A 146 -13.65 -2.58 -0.43
C ILE A 146 -12.66 -2.82 0.71
N ALA A 147 -12.20 -1.76 1.39
CA ALA A 147 -11.23 -1.89 2.48
C ALA A 147 -11.84 -2.57 3.73
N ALA A 148 -13.06 -2.19 4.10
CA ALA A 148 -13.79 -2.79 5.22
C ALA A 148 -15.30 -2.78 5.01
N ASN A 149 -15.97 -3.79 5.56
CA ASN A 149 -17.43 -3.89 5.60
C ASN A 149 -17.94 -3.87 7.06
N ASP A 150 -17.60 -2.83 7.83
CA ASP A 150 -17.99 -2.74 9.24
C ASP A 150 -19.45 -2.28 9.36
N PRO A 151 -20.38 -3.14 9.84
CA PRO A 151 -21.79 -2.77 9.97
C PRO A 151 -22.04 -1.71 11.04
N ASN A 152 -21.07 -1.41 11.91
CA ASN A 152 -21.18 -0.38 12.94
C ASN A 152 -20.62 0.97 12.50
N ASP A 153 -20.01 1.06 11.31
CA ASP A 153 -19.44 2.29 10.80
C ASP A 153 -20.50 3.09 10.03
N SER A 154 -21.02 4.15 10.67
CA SER A 154 -22.01 5.04 10.05
C SER A 154 -21.41 6.03 9.05
N ASP A 155 -20.08 6.19 9.05
CA ASP A 155 -19.35 7.06 8.14
C ASP A 155 -18.04 6.37 7.71
N PRO A 156 -18.07 5.56 6.64
CA PRO A 156 -16.92 4.76 6.25
C PRO A 156 -15.72 5.60 5.80
N VAL A 157 -15.86 6.92 5.62
CA VAL A 157 -14.85 7.84 5.10
C VAL A 157 -14.28 7.36 3.77
N ASN A 158 -13.15 6.64 3.80
CA ASN A 158 -12.49 6.05 2.65
C ASN A 158 -12.43 4.51 2.71
N TYR A 159 -12.89 3.87 3.78
CA TYR A 159 -12.86 2.41 3.94
C TYR A 159 -13.88 1.67 3.05
N ASP A 160 -14.79 2.40 2.39
CA ASP A 160 -15.68 1.88 1.34
C ASP A 160 -15.06 1.94 -0.06
N GLN A 161 -13.80 2.38 -0.18
CA GLN A 161 -13.06 2.43 -1.43
C GLN A 161 -12.22 1.16 -1.64
N VAL A 162 -11.80 0.95 -2.89
CA VAL A 162 -10.84 -0.10 -3.27
C VAL A 162 -9.43 0.49 -3.19
N PHE A 163 -8.66 0.16 -2.16
CA PHE A 163 -7.24 0.51 -2.07
C PHE A 163 -6.38 -0.46 -2.85
N ILE A 164 -5.34 0.05 -3.51
CA ILE A 164 -4.43 -0.82 -4.27
C ILE A 164 -3.72 -1.81 -3.36
N ARG A 165 -3.18 -1.35 -2.22
CA ARG A 165 -2.47 -2.20 -1.27
C ARG A 165 -3.39 -3.24 -0.58
N ASP A 166 -4.62 -2.85 -0.23
CA ASP A 166 -5.60 -3.72 0.42
C ASP A 166 -6.10 -4.81 -0.54
N PHE A 167 -6.20 -4.49 -1.83
CA PHE A 167 -6.60 -5.47 -2.83
C PHE A 167 -5.52 -6.53 -3.11
N ILE A 168 -4.24 -6.29 -2.80
CA ILE A 168 -3.18 -7.28 -3.08
C ILE A 168 -3.49 -8.65 -2.46
N PRO A 169 -3.69 -8.82 -1.14
CA PRO A 169 -4.06 -10.12 -0.58
C PRO A 169 -5.37 -10.67 -1.14
N SER A 170 -6.38 -9.83 -1.40
CA SER A 170 -7.63 -10.27 -2.04
C SER A 170 -7.38 -10.86 -3.42
N GLY A 171 -6.63 -10.14 -4.26
CA GLY A 171 -6.24 -10.57 -5.59
C GLY A 171 -5.46 -11.88 -5.55
N ILE A 172 -4.50 -12.02 -4.64
CA ILE A 172 -3.78 -13.30 -4.47
C ILE A 172 -4.73 -14.43 -4.04
N ALA A 173 -5.68 -14.19 -3.14
CA ALA A 173 -6.67 -15.20 -2.76
C ALA A 173 -7.50 -15.67 -3.96
N PHE A 174 -8.01 -14.74 -4.78
CA PHE A 174 -8.74 -15.05 -6.02
C PHE A 174 -7.87 -15.79 -7.04
N LEU A 175 -6.61 -15.37 -7.25
CA LEU A 175 -5.66 -16.10 -8.11
C LEU A 175 -5.48 -17.55 -7.64
N LEU A 176 -5.28 -17.77 -6.34
CA LEU A 176 -5.10 -19.10 -5.76
C LEU A 176 -6.36 -19.98 -5.88
N LYS A 177 -7.54 -19.37 -5.95
CA LYS A 177 -8.83 -20.05 -6.18
C LYS A 177 -9.21 -20.21 -7.66
N GLY A 178 -8.40 -19.67 -8.57
CA GLY A 178 -8.64 -19.75 -10.02
C GLY A 178 -9.66 -18.72 -10.54
N GLU A 179 -9.99 -17.70 -9.76
CA GLU A 179 -10.91 -16.63 -10.11
C GLU A 179 -10.13 -15.41 -10.66
N TYR A 180 -9.63 -15.54 -11.89
CA TYR A 180 -8.68 -14.57 -12.46
C TYR A 180 -9.32 -13.24 -12.91
N GLU A 181 -10.63 -13.23 -13.18
CA GLU A 181 -11.32 -12.10 -13.82
C GLU A 181 -11.25 -10.81 -13.02
N ILE A 182 -11.51 -10.87 -11.70
CA ILE A 182 -11.44 -9.70 -10.82
C ILE A 182 -10.05 -9.07 -10.80
N VAL A 183 -9.00 -9.89 -10.83
CA VAL A 183 -7.61 -9.42 -10.81
C VAL A 183 -7.24 -8.78 -12.13
N ARG A 184 -7.64 -9.39 -13.25
CA ARG A 184 -7.46 -8.83 -14.59
C ARG A 184 -8.14 -7.45 -14.70
N ASN A 185 -9.40 -7.36 -14.28
CA ASN A 185 -10.18 -6.13 -14.35
C ASN A 185 -9.60 -5.05 -13.43
N PHE A 186 -9.20 -5.41 -12.21
CA PHE A 186 -8.51 -4.48 -11.30
C PHE A 186 -7.25 -3.89 -11.94
N ILE A 187 -6.38 -4.73 -12.52
CA ILE A 187 -5.13 -4.30 -13.19
C ILE A 187 -5.45 -3.29 -14.31
N LEU A 188 -6.42 -3.61 -15.18
CA LEU A 188 -6.73 -2.80 -16.36
C LEU A 188 -7.46 -1.50 -16.00
N HIS A 189 -8.39 -1.52 -15.05
CA HIS A 189 -9.08 -0.30 -14.62
C HIS A 189 -8.17 0.62 -13.82
N THR A 190 -7.31 0.09 -12.95
CA THR A 190 -6.33 0.94 -12.24
C THR A 190 -5.29 1.54 -13.20
N LEU A 191 -4.91 0.82 -14.26
CA LEU A 191 -4.09 1.36 -15.35
C LEU A 191 -4.81 2.49 -16.11
N GLN A 192 -6.10 2.34 -16.39
CA GLN A 192 -6.90 3.40 -16.98
C GLN A 192 -6.86 4.66 -16.11
N LEU A 193 -7.03 4.53 -14.79
CA LEU A 193 -6.90 5.66 -13.86
C LEU A 193 -5.51 6.30 -13.90
N GLN A 194 -4.44 5.53 -14.10
CA GLN A 194 -3.09 6.07 -14.27
C GLN A 194 -2.98 7.07 -15.43
N SER A 195 -3.80 6.95 -16.47
CA SER A 195 -3.78 7.88 -17.61
C SER A 195 -4.53 9.20 -17.36
N TRP A 196 -5.28 9.30 -16.26
CA TRP A 196 -6.10 10.49 -15.98
C TRP A 196 -5.22 11.70 -15.67
N GLU A 197 -5.75 12.89 -15.97
CA GLU A 197 -5.12 14.14 -15.57
C GLU A 197 -5.15 14.24 -14.04
N LYS A 198 -3.96 14.38 -13.44
CA LYS A 198 -3.77 14.51 -12.00
C LYS A 198 -3.34 15.93 -11.73
N THR A 199 -4.07 16.63 -10.88
CA THR A 199 -3.73 17.99 -10.46
C THR A 199 -3.94 18.14 -8.97
N MET A 200 -2.92 18.66 -8.30
CA MET A 200 -3.03 19.17 -6.93
C MET A 200 -2.75 20.68 -7.01
N ASP A 201 -3.83 21.45 -6.88
CA ASP A 201 -3.84 22.90 -7.12
C ASP A 201 -3.24 23.25 -8.49
N CYS A 202 -2.01 23.78 -8.53
CA CYS A 202 -1.31 24.20 -9.74
C CYS A 202 -0.17 23.25 -10.16
N HIS A 203 -0.12 22.03 -9.60
CA HIS A 203 0.94 21.05 -9.85
C HIS A 203 0.38 19.72 -10.34
N SER A 204 1.00 19.14 -11.37
CA SER A 204 0.68 17.80 -11.85
C SER A 204 1.77 16.82 -11.42
N PRO A 205 1.44 15.76 -10.67
CA PRO A 205 2.40 14.72 -10.31
C PRO A 205 2.87 13.95 -11.54
N GLY A 206 3.93 13.15 -11.35
CA GLY A 206 4.49 12.32 -12.41
C GLY A 206 3.44 11.40 -13.05
N GLN A 207 3.46 11.30 -14.38
CA GLN A 207 2.41 10.59 -15.12
C GLN A 207 2.27 9.10 -14.73
N GLY A 208 3.35 8.47 -14.26
CA GLY A 208 3.35 7.08 -13.80
C GLY A 208 2.71 6.84 -12.43
N LEU A 209 2.24 7.89 -11.73
CA LEU A 209 1.63 7.75 -10.41
C LEU A 209 0.33 6.93 -10.49
N MET A 210 0.27 5.85 -9.72
CA MET A 210 -0.95 5.07 -9.50
C MET A 210 -1.76 5.67 -8.36
N PRO A 211 -3.11 5.56 -8.36
CA PRO A 211 -3.92 6.06 -7.26
C PRO A 211 -3.67 5.26 -5.97
N ALA A 212 -3.98 5.85 -4.82
CA ALA A 212 -4.02 5.14 -3.54
C ALA A 212 -5.24 4.19 -3.51
N SER A 213 -6.39 4.72 -3.92
CA SER A 213 -7.67 4.05 -3.95
C SER A 213 -8.56 4.58 -5.06
N PHE A 214 -9.68 3.90 -5.30
CA PHE A 214 -10.76 4.40 -6.13
C PHE A 214 -12.13 3.93 -5.63
N LYS A 215 -13.18 4.65 -6.00
CA LYS A 215 -14.57 4.31 -5.69
C LYS A 215 -15.42 4.25 -6.95
N VAL A 216 -16.38 3.33 -7.01
CA VAL A 216 -17.44 3.37 -8.02
C VAL A 216 -18.53 4.32 -7.55
N ARG A 217 -18.81 5.38 -8.32
CA ARG A 217 -19.93 6.29 -8.07
C ARG A 217 -20.98 6.16 -9.16
N THR A 218 -22.24 6.25 -8.75
CA THR A 218 -23.38 6.35 -9.67
C THR A 218 -23.77 7.82 -9.78
N ILE A 219 -23.63 8.39 -10.98
CA ILE A 219 -23.99 9.78 -11.28
C ILE A 219 -25.21 9.83 -12.20
N PRO A 220 -26.11 10.82 -12.06
CA PRO A 220 -27.16 11.07 -13.06
C PRO A 220 -26.54 11.47 -14.41
N LEU A 221 -27.17 11.06 -15.50
CA LEU A 221 -26.78 11.47 -16.85
C LEU A 221 -27.25 12.90 -17.13
N ASP A 222 -26.41 13.69 -17.81
CA ASP A 222 -26.75 15.05 -18.19
C ASP A 222 -27.99 15.06 -19.10
N GLY A 223 -29.09 15.64 -18.61
CA GLY A 223 -30.34 15.80 -19.34
C GLY A 223 -31.41 14.73 -19.11
N ASP A 224 -31.15 13.72 -18.27
CA ASP A 224 -32.16 12.73 -17.86
C ASP A 224 -31.94 12.30 -16.40
N GLU A 225 -32.80 12.79 -15.49
CA GLU A 225 -32.72 12.50 -14.05
C GLU A 225 -33.02 11.02 -13.72
N ASP A 226 -33.66 10.27 -14.63
CA ASP A 226 -34.00 8.85 -14.44
C ASP A 226 -32.92 7.89 -14.97
N ALA A 227 -31.91 8.42 -15.67
CA ALA A 227 -30.80 7.66 -16.22
C ALA A 227 -29.51 7.91 -15.44
N THR A 228 -28.79 6.83 -15.09
CA THR A 228 -27.55 6.91 -14.29
C THR A 228 -26.39 6.21 -14.98
N GLU A 229 -25.19 6.75 -14.82
CA GLU A 229 -23.92 6.17 -15.25
C GLU A 229 -23.05 5.80 -14.04
N GLU A 230 -22.31 4.69 -14.15
CA GLU A 230 -21.26 4.35 -13.19
C GLU A 230 -19.92 4.93 -13.66
N VAL A 231 -19.22 5.61 -12.76
CA VAL A 231 -17.89 6.20 -12.99
C VAL A 231 -16.92 5.77 -11.90
N LEU A 232 -15.65 5.60 -12.28
CA LEU A 232 -14.55 5.36 -11.34
C LEU A 232 -13.99 6.71 -10.88
N ASP A 233 -13.94 6.89 -9.56
CA ASP A 233 -13.47 8.10 -8.88
C ASP A 233 -12.17 7.78 -8.12
N PRO A 234 -10.98 8.09 -8.69
CA PRO A 234 -9.69 7.82 -8.07
C PRO A 234 -9.32 8.85 -6.98
N ASP A 235 -8.50 8.44 -6.02
CA ASP A 235 -7.75 9.33 -5.11
C ASP A 235 -6.25 9.09 -5.29
N PHE A 236 -5.51 10.07 -5.83
CA PHE A 236 -4.04 9.99 -5.98
C PHE A 236 -3.27 10.56 -4.77
N GLY A 237 -3.96 10.88 -3.68
CA GLY A 237 -3.42 11.52 -2.48
C GLY A 237 -3.93 12.94 -2.28
N GLU A 238 -4.59 13.53 -3.28
CA GLU A 238 -5.23 14.84 -3.22
C GLU A 238 -6.46 14.87 -2.32
N ALA A 239 -7.07 13.74 -1.97
CA ALA A 239 -8.09 13.66 -0.93
C ALA A 239 -7.57 13.03 0.37
N ALA A 240 -6.44 12.32 0.31
CA ALA A 240 -5.82 11.68 1.48
C ALA A 240 -5.51 12.66 2.63
N ILE A 241 -5.67 12.16 3.86
CA ILE A 241 -5.32 12.89 5.08
C ILE A 241 -3.82 13.17 5.07
N GLY A 242 -3.43 14.44 5.10
CA GLY A 242 -2.03 14.86 5.05
C GLY A 242 -1.42 14.90 3.65
N ARG A 243 -2.22 14.71 2.58
CA ARG A 243 -1.79 14.79 1.18
C ARG A 243 -0.61 13.85 0.86
N VAL A 244 -0.70 12.64 1.36
CA VAL A 244 0.36 11.63 1.30
C VAL A 244 0.38 10.98 -0.09
N ALA A 245 1.57 10.88 -0.69
CA ALA A 245 1.74 10.25 -1.99
C ALA A 245 1.83 8.71 -1.86
N PRO A 246 1.01 7.93 -2.59
CA PRO A 246 0.98 6.47 -2.52
C PRO A 246 2.08 5.84 -3.39
N VAL A 247 3.34 5.95 -2.97
CA VAL A 247 4.49 5.45 -3.75
C VAL A 247 4.44 3.93 -3.92
N ASP A 248 3.95 3.21 -2.92
CA ASP A 248 3.82 1.75 -2.91
C ASP A 248 2.80 1.22 -3.94
N SER A 249 1.75 1.98 -4.27
CA SER A 249 0.69 1.58 -5.21
C SER A 249 1.23 1.12 -6.57
N GLY A 250 2.16 1.89 -7.16
CA GLY A 250 2.76 1.54 -8.45
C GLY A 250 3.64 0.29 -8.37
N LEU A 251 4.34 0.12 -7.26
CA LEU A 251 5.20 -1.04 -7.03
C LEU A 251 4.35 -2.31 -6.87
N TRP A 252 3.28 -2.22 -6.09
CA TRP A 252 2.32 -3.30 -5.90
C TRP A 252 1.59 -3.69 -7.17
N TRP A 253 1.22 -2.72 -8.02
CA TRP A 253 0.59 -2.99 -9.30
C TRP A 253 1.47 -3.85 -10.21
N ILE A 254 2.78 -3.54 -10.30
CA ILE A 254 3.74 -4.35 -11.09
C ILE A 254 3.87 -5.77 -10.51
N ILE A 255 3.95 -5.89 -9.18
CA ILE A 255 4.04 -7.19 -8.49
C ILE A 255 2.78 -8.04 -8.76
N LEU A 256 1.60 -7.44 -8.69
CA LEU A 256 0.32 -8.12 -8.95
C LEU A 256 0.19 -8.54 -10.41
N LEU A 257 0.61 -7.69 -11.36
CA LEU A 257 0.62 -8.02 -12.80
C LEU A 257 1.47 -9.27 -13.10
N ARG A 258 2.63 -9.38 -12.45
CA ARG A 258 3.46 -10.59 -12.56
C ARG A 258 2.77 -11.80 -11.94
N ALA A 259 2.22 -11.64 -10.74
CA ALA A 259 1.54 -12.74 -10.05
C ALA A 259 0.34 -13.25 -10.86
N TYR A 260 -0.44 -12.35 -11.48
CA TYR A 260 -1.52 -12.68 -12.41
C TYR A 260 -1.01 -13.57 -13.54
N GLY A 261 -0.05 -13.11 -14.34
CA GLY A 261 0.40 -13.88 -15.50
C GLY A 261 1.06 -15.21 -15.14
N LYS A 262 1.77 -15.28 -14.00
CA LYS A 262 2.33 -16.55 -13.50
C LYS A 262 1.26 -17.53 -13.03
N CYS A 263 0.16 -17.04 -12.48
CA CYS A 263 -0.90 -17.88 -11.92
C CYS A 263 -1.93 -18.31 -12.97
N SER A 264 -2.35 -17.38 -13.83
CA SER A 264 -3.34 -17.63 -14.88
C SER A 264 -2.74 -18.28 -16.13
N GLY A 265 -1.43 -18.07 -16.39
CA GLY A 265 -0.78 -18.42 -17.65
C GLY A 265 -1.13 -17.48 -18.80
N ASP A 266 -1.96 -16.46 -18.57
CA ASP A 266 -2.35 -15.46 -19.56
C ASP A 266 -1.33 -14.32 -19.60
N LEU A 267 -0.37 -14.44 -20.52
CA LEU A 267 0.63 -13.40 -20.78
C LEU A 267 0.10 -12.28 -21.69
N SER A 268 -1.05 -12.46 -22.34
CA SER A 268 -1.58 -11.48 -23.28
C SER A 268 -1.89 -10.14 -22.61
N VAL A 269 -2.26 -10.16 -21.33
CA VAL A 269 -2.45 -8.93 -20.53
C VAL A 269 -1.12 -8.19 -20.35
N GLN A 270 -0.04 -8.91 -20.06
CA GLN A 270 1.29 -8.30 -19.88
C GLN A 270 1.82 -7.71 -21.19
N GLU A 271 1.49 -8.31 -22.32
CA GLU A 271 1.94 -7.91 -23.66
C GLU A 271 1.14 -6.73 -24.25
N ARG A 272 0.02 -6.32 -23.64
CA ARG A 272 -0.75 -5.17 -24.14
C ARG A 272 0.10 -3.90 -24.13
N ILE A 273 -0.07 -3.08 -25.16
CA ILE A 273 0.66 -1.81 -25.35
C ILE A 273 0.41 -0.83 -24.20
N ASP A 274 -0.84 -0.72 -23.74
CA ASP A 274 -1.22 0.12 -22.62
C ASP A 274 -0.55 -0.34 -21.31
N VAL A 275 -0.54 -1.65 -21.04
CA VAL A 275 0.10 -2.27 -19.88
C VAL A 275 1.62 -2.07 -19.90
N GLN A 276 2.28 -2.32 -21.04
CA GLN A 276 3.70 -2.04 -21.21
C GLN A 276 4.03 -0.55 -21.02
N THR A 277 3.17 0.34 -21.53
CA THR A 277 3.33 1.79 -21.37
C THR A 277 3.20 2.21 -19.91
N GLY A 278 2.16 1.75 -19.21
CA GLY A 278 1.95 2.06 -17.79
C GLY A 278 3.09 1.56 -16.90
N MET A 279 3.58 0.35 -17.16
CA MET A 279 4.76 -0.20 -16.48
C MET A 279 6.00 0.66 -16.72
N LYS A 280 6.28 1.04 -17.97
CA LYS A 280 7.39 1.95 -18.34
C LYS A 280 7.25 3.30 -17.63
N MET A 281 6.04 3.85 -17.47
CA MET A 281 5.79 5.13 -16.79
C MET A 281 6.05 5.06 -15.29
N ILE A 282 5.64 3.98 -14.60
CA ILE A 282 5.96 3.74 -13.19
C ILE A 282 7.48 3.66 -13.01
N LEU A 283 8.15 2.86 -13.84
CA LEU A 283 9.60 2.67 -13.76
C LEU A 283 10.37 3.97 -14.01
N LYS A 284 9.95 4.77 -15.00
CA LYS A 284 10.55 6.08 -15.27
C LYS A 284 10.41 7.03 -14.09
N LEU A 285 9.28 7.00 -13.38
CA LEU A 285 9.08 7.81 -12.17
C LEU A 285 10.04 7.37 -11.04
N CYS A 286 10.21 6.06 -10.83
CA CYS A 286 11.09 5.53 -9.79
C CYS A 286 12.59 5.61 -10.13
N LEU A 287 12.94 5.58 -11.41
CA LEU A 287 14.34 5.59 -11.90
C LEU A 287 14.79 6.99 -12.34
N ALA A 288 13.94 8.01 -12.20
CA ALA A 288 14.25 9.37 -12.57
C ALA A 288 15.54 9.86 -11.87
N ASP A 289 16.35 10.60 -12.61
CA ASP A 289 17.53 11.25 -12.06
C ASP A 289 17.10 12.35 -11.06
N GLY A 290 17.88 12.49 -9.99
CA GLY A 290 17.66 13.50 -8.96
C GLY A 290 18.98 13.92 -8.31
N PHE A 291 18.89 14.72 -7.26
CA PHE A 291 20.05 15.13 -6.46
C PHE A 291 20.51 14.07 -5.47
N ASP A 292 19.68 13.05 -5.24
CA ASP A 292 20.02 11.97 -4.32
C ASP A 292 21.18 11.12 -4.89
N MET A 293 22.18 10.85 -4.05
CA MET A 293 23.34 10.06 -4.40
C MET A 293 23.16 8.58 -4.06
N PHE A 294 22.08 8.22 -3.34
CA PHE A 294 21.79 6.85 -2.98
C PHE A 294 21.02 6.13 -4.10
N PRO A 295 21.23 4.81 -4.28
CA PRO A 295 20.45 4.03 -5.24
C PRO A 295 19.01 3.77 -4.75
N THR A 296 18.72 4.06 -3.49
CA THR A 296 17.40 3.94 -2.87
C THR A 296 16.43 4.98 -3.42
N LEU A 297 15.14 4.71 -3.32
CA LEU A 297 14.09 5.66 -3.68
C LEU A 297 13.87 6.62 -2.51
N LEU A 298 14.06 7.92 -2.76
CA LEU A 298 13.76 8.99 -1.80
C LEU A 298 12.25 9.23 -1.75
N VAL A 299 11.68 9.21 -0.54
CA VAL A 299 10.24 9.40 -0.34
C VAL A 299 9.93 10.31 0.86
N THR A 300 8.73 10.89 0.85
CA THR A 300 8.17 11.60 2.00
C THR A 300 7.70 10.62 3.08
N ASP A 301 7.44 11.14 4.29
CA ASP A 301 6.78 10.36 5.34
C ASP A 301 5.37 9.94 4.88
N GLY A 302 4.86 8.84 5.41
CA GLY A 302 3.55 8.32 5.02
C GLY A 302 3.48 7.56 3.69
N SER A 303 4.57 7.42 2.95
CA SER A 303 4.52 7.03 1.51
C SER A 303 4.22 5.55 1.19
N CYS A 304 3.90 4.73 2.19
CA CYS A 304 3.69 3.28 2.05
C CYS A 304 2.50 2.81 2.91
N MET A 305 2.44 1.52 3.30
CA MET A 305 1.38 0.98 4.18
C MET A 305 1.15 1.88 5.39
N ILE A 306 2.24 2.38 5.97
CA ILE A 306 2.23 3.42 7.00
C ILE A 306 1.93 4.75 6.32
N ASP A 307 0.64 5.10 6.23
CA ASP A 307 0.13 6.30 5.53
C ASP A 307 0.10 7.58 6.38
N ARG A 308 0.85 7.61 7.49
CA ARG A 308 0.91 8.72 8.44
C ARG A 308 2.34 9.00 8.85
N ARG A 309 2.59 10.19 9.40
CA ARG A 309 3.92 10.60 9.86
C ARG A 309 4.42 9.68 10.97
N MET A 310 5.45 8.88 10.67
CA MET A 310 6.04 7.89 11.57
C MET A 310 7.58 7.91 11.55
N GLY A 311 8.17 8.96 10.96
CA GLY A 311 9.62 9.09 10.83
C GLY A 311 10.18 8.18 9.74
N ILE A 312 9.37 7.86 8.72
CA ILE A 312 9.76 6.95 7.63
C ILE A 312 10.07 7.70 6.33
N HIS A 313 10.22 9.02 6.37
CA HIS A 313 10.75 9.80 5.24
C HIS A 313 12.21 9.44 4.94
N GLY A 314 12.71 9.74 3.75
CA GLY A 314 14.06 9.36 3.34
C GLY A 314 14.03 8.06 2.56
N HIS A 315 14.57 6.99 3.14
CA HIS A 315 14.80 5.71 2.44
C HIS A 315 14.25 4.51 3.24
N PRO A 316 12.92 4.45 3.51
CA PRO A 316 12.35 3.40 4.33
C PRO A 316 12.46 2.03 3.64
N LEU A 317 12.88 1.02 4.40
CA LEU A 317 13.14 -0.35 3.92
C LEU A 317 11.95 -0.95 3.15
N GLU A 318 10.72 -0.68 3.60
CA GLU A 318 9.50 -1.15 2.94
C GLU A 318 9.45 -0.72 1.46
N ILE A 319 9.65 0.57 1.19
CA ILE A 319 9.71 1.07 -0.19
C ILE A 319 10.89 0.45 -0.93
N GLN A 320 12.06 0.32 -0.29
CA GLN A 320 13.24 -0.22 -0.98
C GLN A 320 13.07 -1.70 -1.37
N ALA A 321 12.46 -2.50 -0.50
CA ALA A 321 12.18 -3.90 -0.74
C ALA A 321 11.11 -4.09 -1.83
N LEU A 322 10.03 -3.30 -1.79
CA LEU A 322 9.01 -3.31 -2.84
C LEU A 322 9.54 -2.80 -4.17
N PHE A 323 10.40 -1.77 -4.15
CA PHE A 323 11.02 -1.23 -5.35
C PHE A 323 11.93 -2.26 -6.02
N TYR A 324 12.78 -2.93 -5.23
CA TYR A 324 13.61 -4.03 -5.74
C TYR A 324 12.75 -5.16 -6.34
N SER A 325 11.69 -5.56 -5.65
CA SER A 325 10.75 -6.58 -6.13
C SER A 325 10.08 -6.17 -7.44
N ALA A 326 9.59 -4.93 -7.53
CA ALA A 326 8.96 -4.40 -8.74
C ALA A 326 9.94 -4.32 -9.92
N LEU A 327 11.21 -3.94 -9.68
CA LEU A 327 12.25 -3.94 -10.72
C LEU A 327 12.52 -5.36 -11.25
N LEU A 328 12.59 -6.37 -10.37
CA LEU A 328 12.73 -7.77 -10.80
C LEU A 328 11.52 -8.23 -11.61
N CYS A 329 10.30 -7.90 -11.15
CA CYS A 329 9.07 -8.24 -11.85
C CYS A 329 9.01 -7.59 -13.23
N ALA A 330 9.31 -6.30 -13.31
CA ALA A 330 9.35 -5.57 -14.58
C ALA A 330 10.39 -6.14 -15.55
N ARG A 331 11.56 -6.54 -15.06
CA ARG A 331 12.58 -7.16 -15.91
C ARG A 331 12.12 -8.47 -16.56
N GLU A 332 11.26 -9.23 -15.89
CA GLU A 332 10.66 -10.46 -16.44
C GLU A 332 9.58 -10.15 -17.50
N MET A 333 8.90 -9.01 -17.42
CA MET A 333 7.70 -8.71 -18.20
C MET A 333 7.89 -7.66 -19.32
N LEU A 334 8.93 -6.82 -19.26
CA LEU A 334 9.15 -5.77 -20.25
C LEU A 334 9.52 -6.36 -21.62
N THR A 335 8.80 -5.95 -22.65
CA THR A 335 9.11 -6.31 -24.04
C THR A 335 10.31 -5.50 -24.55
N PRO A 336 11.31 -6.14 -25.20
CA PRO A 336 12.38 -5.41 -25.88
C PRO A 336 11.84 -4.71 -27.13
N GLU A 337 11.59 -3.41 -27.02
CA GLU A 337 11.15 -2.54 -28.13
C GLU A 337 12.14 -1.39 -28.38
N ASP A 338 12.05 -0.77 -29.55
CA ASP A 338 12.82 0.43 -29.88
C ASP A 338 12.60 1.53 -28.82
N GLY A 339 13.68 1.95 -28.16
CA GLY A 339 13.66 2.96 -27.08
C GLY A 339 13.50 2.41 -25.65
N SER A 340 13.28 1.10 -25.45
CA SER A 340 13.23 0.48 -24.12
C SER A 340 14.61 0.11 -23.55
N ALA A 341 15.64 0.02 -24.41
CA ALA A 341 16.98 -0.45 -24.04
C ALA A 341 17.63 0.38 -22.93
N ASP A 342 17.44 1.71 -22.95
CA ASP A 342 17.99 2.60 -21.92
C ASP A 342 17.30 2.40 -20.56
N LEU A 343 15.97 2.18 -20.56
CA LEU A 343 15.22 1.89 -19.35
C LEU A 343 15.61 0.53 -18.76
N ILE A 344 15.75 -0.51 -19.60
CA ILE A 344 16.19 -1.84 -19.17
C ILE A 344 17.61 -1.76 -18.60
N ARG A 345 18.51 -1.00 -19.23
CA ARG A 345 19.87 -0.77 -18.73
C ARG A 345 19.86 -0.04 -17.37
N ALA A 346 19.04 1.01 -17.23
CA ALA A 346 18.89 1.74 -15.97
C ALA A 346 18.34 0.84 -14.85
N LEU A 347 17.32 0.03 -15.17
CA LEU A 347 16.73 -0.97 -14.27
C LEU A 347 17.79 -1.96 -13.78
N ASN A 348 18.56 -2.57 -14.69
CA ASN A 348 19.59 -3.57 -14.34
C ASN A 348 20.71 -2.96 -13.48
N ASN A 349 21.17 -1.76 -13.83
CA ASN A 349 22.16 -1.04 -13.03
C ASN A 349 21.62 -0.73 -11.62
N ARG A 350 20.35 -0.33 -11.54
CA ARG A 350 19.69 -0.03 -10.26
C ARG A 350 19.54 -1.28 -9.39
N LEU A 351 19.17 -2.43 -9.96
CA LEU A 351 19.09 -3.70 -9.24
C LEU A 351 20.41 -4.06 -8.55
N ILE A 352 21.54 -3.92 -9.26
CA ILE A 352 22.88 -4.21 -8.70
C ILE A 352 23.22 -3.23 -7.58
N ALA A 353 23.03 -1.92 -7.82
CA ALA A 353 23.37 -0.88 -6.85
C ALA A 353 22.51 -0.97 -5.57
N LEU A 354 21.20 -1.19 -5.72
CA LEU A 354 20.27 -1.33 -4.61
C LEU A 354 20.55 -2.61 -3.81
N SER A 355 20.81 -3.72 -4.49
CA SER A 355 21.17 -4.99 -3.82
C SER A 355 22.43 -4.84 -2.97
N PHE A 356 23.50 -4.23 -3.51
CA PHE A 356 24.70 -3.94 -2.74
C PHE A 356 24.39 -3.04 -1.54
N HIS A 357 23.69 -1.93 -1.77
CA HIS A 357 23.45 -0.91 -0.75
C HIS A 357 22.64 -1.45 0.43
N ILE A 358 21.53 -2.15 0.18
CA ILE A 358 20.69 -2.71 1.24
C ILE A 358 21.43 -3.84 1.98
N ARG A 359 22.05 -4.79 1.24
CA ARG A 359 22.75 -5.94 1.86
C ARG A 359 23.91 -5.50 2.77
N GLU A 360 24.60 -4.42 2.41
CA GLU A 360 25.79 -3.94 3.14
C GLU A 360 25.45 -2.96 4.26
N TYR A 361 24.57 -1.99 4.00
CA TYR A 361 24.41 -0.84 4.90
C TYR A 361 23.14 -0.88 5.74
N TYR A 362 22.12 -1.63 5.33
CA TYR A 362 20.89 -1.77 6.12
C TYR A 362 20.95 -2.96 7.08
N TRP A 363 21.83 -3.94 6.82
CA TRP A 363 21.90 -5.16 7.62
C TRP A 363 22.43 -4.88 9.03
N VAL A 364 21.75 -5.41 10.04
CA VAL A 364 22.21 -5.44 11.43
C VAL A 364 22.06 -6.83 12.04
N ASP A 365 23.13 -7.26 12.68
CA ASP A 365 23.20 -8.40 13.60
C ASP A 365 24.11 -7.99 14.78
N MET A 366 24.32 -8.88 15.75
CA MET A 366 25.16 -8.56 16.91
C MET A 366 26.60 -8.15 16.51
N GLN A 367 27.14 -8.74 15.45
CA GLN A 367 28.49 -8.42 14.98
C GLN A 367 28.52 -7.01 14.34
N LYS A 368 27.54 -6.71 13.47
CA LYS A 368 27.45 -5.42 12.79
C LYS A 368 27.13 -4.29 13.75
N LEU A 369 26.31 -4.52 14.78
CA LEU A 369 26.09 -3.53 15.83
C LEU A 369 27.37 -3.23 16.62
N ASN A 370 28.19 -4.23 16.93
CA ASN A 370 29.48 -4.01 17.57
C ASN A 370 30.44 -3.22 16.65
N GLU A 371 30.37 -3.42 15.33
CA GLU A 371 31.11 -2.61 14.35
C GLU A 371 30.64 -1.13 14.40
N ILE A 372 29.33 -0.89 14.30
CA ILE A 372 28.74 0.47 14.33
C ILE A 372 29.04 1.17 15.66
N TYR A 373 28.96 0.46 16.77
CA TYR A 373 29.30 0.97 18.11
C TYR A 373 30.74 1.49 18.21
N ARG A 374 31.63 1.00 17.34
CA ARG A 374 33.05 1.34 17.31
C ARG A 374 33.41 2.29 16.16
N TYR A 375 32.42 2.80 15.44
CA TYR A 375 32.66 3.77 14.37
C TYR A 375 33.41 4.99 14.89
N LYS A 376 34.36 5.45 14.06
CA LYS A 376 34.87 6.82 14.18
C LYS A 376 33.92 7.74 13.42
N THR A 377 33.80 8.96 13.90
CA THR A 377 32.97 10.00 13.28
C THR A 377 33.85 10.96 12.49
N GLU A 378 33.23 11.77 11.64
CA GLU A 378 33.89 12.80 10.83
C GLU A 378 34.94 12.20 9.86
N GLU A 379 34.68 11.00 9.35
CA GLU A 379 35.53 10.34 8.36
C GLU A 379 35.34 10.98 6.98
N TYR A 380 36.39 11.63 6.46
CA TYR A 380 36.39 12.21 5.11
C TYR A 380 37.37 11.46 4.20
N SER A 381 36.92 10.38 3.56
CA SER A 381 37.69 9.65 2.55
C SER A 381 36.81 8.70 1.73
N TYR A 382 37.32 8.24 0.58
CA TYR A 382 36.67 7.16 -0.19
C TYR A 382 36.73 5.80 0.51
N ASP A 383 37.67 5.64 1.44
CA ASP A 383 37.90 4.41 2.21
C ASP A 383 37.26 4.49 3.62
N ALA A 384 36.35 5.45 3.83
CA ALA A 384 35.63 5.60 5.09
C ALA A 384 34.82 4.34 5.39
N VAL A 385 34.93 3.86 6.63
CA VAL A 385 34.12 2.76 7.17
C VAL A 385 32.74 3.30 7.51
N ASN A 386 32.69 4.44 8.21
CA ASN A 386 31.45 5.12 8.58
C ASN A 386 30.98 6.07 7.47
N LYS A 387 30.56 5.51 6.34
CA LYS A 387 30.22 6.28 5.12
C LYS A 387 29.09 7.29 5.28
N PHE A 388 28.23 7.09 6.28
CA PHE A 388 27.05 7.93 6.52
C PHE A 388 27.24 8.83 7.74
N ASN A 389 28.43 8.89 8.33
CA ASN A 389 28.73 9.63 9.56
C ASN A 389 27.73 9.33 10.70
N ILE A 390 27.43 8.04 10.91
CA ILE A 390 26.55 7.60 11.98
C ILE A 390 27.26 7.78 13.30
N TYR A 391 26.61 8.50 14.22
CA TYR A 391 27.08 8.66 15.59
C TYR A 391 26.75 7.38 16.38
N PRO A 392 27.74 6.69 17.00
CA PRO A 392 27.50 5.45 17.75
C PRO A 392 26.42 5.57 18.83
N ASP A 393 26.27 6.77 19.41
CA ASP A 393 25.26 7.09 20.44
C ASP A 393 23.80 6.97 19.94
N GLN A 394 23.58 6.82 18.63
CA GLN A 394 22.25 6.51 18.07
C GLN A 394 21.81 5.06 18.35
N ILE A 395 22.74 4.16 18.70
CA ILE A 395 22.38 2.79 19.10
C ILE A 395 21.65 2.87 20.44
N SER A 396 20.33 2.66 20.39
CA SER A 396 19.51 2.71 21.59
C SER A 396 19.75 1.49 22.50
N PRO A 397 19.73 1.64 23.84
CA PRO A 397 19.90 0.53 24.77
C PRO A 397 18.92 -0.63 24.55
N TRP A 398 17.68 -0.35 24.11
CA TRP A 398 16.70 -1.40 23.84
C TRP A 398 17.20 -2.38 22.79
N LEU A 399 17.95 -1.92 21.78
CA LEU A 399 18.40 -2.75 20.68
C LEU A 399 19.49 -3.72 21.12
N VAL A 400 20.41 -3.25 21.96
CA VAL A 400 21.51 -4.05 22.49
C VAL A 400 20.97 -5.22 23.33
N GLU A 401 19.92 -4.97 24.11
CA GLU A 401 19.24 -6.01 24.90
C GLU A 401 18.32 -6.89 24.04
N TRP A 402 17.74 -6.31 22.99
CA TRP A 402 16.73 -6.98 22.17
C TRP A 402 17.33 -7.88 21.10
N ILE A 403 18.48 -7.58 20.52
CA ILE A 403 19.05 -8.39 19.44
C ILE A 403 19.56 -9.75 19.96
N PRO A 404 19.17 -10.89 19.37
CA PRO A 404 19.62 -12.21 19.81
C PRO A 404 21.07 -12.50 19.36
N PRO A 405 21.77 -13.45 20.00
CA PRO A 405 23.09 -13.89 19.54
C PRO A 405 23.09 -14.51 18.13
N LYS A 406 21.97 -15.15 17.74
CA LYS A 406 21.71 -15.69 16.41
C LYS A 406 20.48 -15.01 15.82
N GLY A 407 20.65 -14.38 14.67
CA GLY A 407 19.62 -13.65 13.97
C GLY A 407 20.09 -12.25 13.59
N GLY A 408 19.29 -11.56 12.79
CA GLY A 408 19.57 -10.23 12.29
C GLY A 408 18.44 -9.75 11.39
N TYR A 409 18.45 -8.47 11.03
CA TYR A 409 17.42 -7.87 10.19
C TYR A 409 17.97 -6.68 9.42
N PHE A 410 17.20 -6.19 8.46
CA PHE A 410 17.43 -4.90 7.85
C PHE A 410 16.76 -3.79 8.66
N ILE A 411 17.52 -2.75 9.02
CA ILE A 411 17.02 -1.56 9.70
C ILE A 411 15.92 -0.85 8.91
N GLY A 412 15.12 -0.05 9.58
CA GLY A 412 13.97 0.63 8.98
C GLY A 412 14.34 1.70 7.96
N ASN A 413 15.45 2.42 8.17
CA ASN A 413 15.83 3.56 7.35
C ASN A 413 17.32 3.89 7.50
N LEU A 414 17.90 4.48 6.46
CA LEU A 414 19.28 4.97 6.45
C LEU A 414 19.35 6.30 5.72
N GLN A 415 19.86 7.33 6.38
CA GLN A 415 20.01 8.69 5.87
C GLN A 415 21.39 9.25 6.27
N PRO A 416 21.83 10.38 5.68
CA PRO A 416 23.03 11.07 6.15
C PRO A 416 22.93 11.38 7.65
N ALA A 417 23.91 10.89 8.41
CA ALA A 417 24.01 10.98 9.87
C ALA A 417 22.83 10.39 10.66
N HIS A 418 22.00 9.52 10.07
CA HIS A 418 20.86 8.92 10.77
C HIS A 418 20.58 7.46 10.36
N MET A 419 20.46 6.59 11.37
CA MET A 419 19.98 5.22 11.21
C MET A 419 18.73 5.01 12.05
N ASP A 420 17.64 4.59 11.40
CA ASP A 420 16.44 4.15 12.11
C ASP A 420 16.52 2.64 12.35
N PHE A 421 16.92 2.27 13.56
CA PHE A 421 17.11 0.88 13.95
C PHE A 421 15.80 0.10 14.16
N ARG A 422 14.62 0.69 14.05
CA ARG A 422 13.36 -0.07 14.23
C ARG A 422 13.27 -1.22 13.23
N PHE A 423 12.77 -2.37 13.68
CA PHE A 423 12.42 -3.48 12.82
C PHE A 423 11.10 -3.18 12.12
N PHE A 424 11.04 -3.31 10.80
CA PHE A 424 9.81 -3.21 10.02
C PHE A 424 9.52 -4.53 9.32
N SER A 425 8.35 -5.10 9.59
CA SER A 425 8.00 -6.45 9.18
C SER A 425 7.91 -6.59 7.66
N LEU A 426 7.12 -5.74 7.00
CA LEU A 426 6.87 -5.87 5.56
C LEU A 426 8.18 -5.74 4.77
N GLY A 427 9.00 -4.73 5.06
CA GLY A 427 10.30 -4.55 4.41
C GLY A 427 11.25 -5.75 4.57
N ASN A 428 11.34 -6.33 5.78
CA ASN A 428 12.16 -7.51 6.02
C ASN A 428 11.61 -8.76 5.31
N LEU A 429 10.30 -8.99 5.37
CA LEU A 429 9.65 -10.12 4.70
C LEU A 429 9.78 -10.02 3.19
N TRP A 430 9.57 -8.84 2.59
CA TRP A 430 9.74 -8.63 1.16
C TRP A 430 11.21 -8.67 0.72
N SER A 431 12.15 -8.36 1.61
CA SER A 431 13.57 -8.61 1.34
C SER A 431 13.87 -10.11 1.21
N ILE A 432 13.20 -10.96 1.99
CA ILE A 432 13.26 -12.42 1.82
C ILE A 432 12.58 -12.81 0.51
N VAL A 433 11.32 -12.42 0.29
CA VAL A 433 10.50 -12.82 -0.87
C VAL A 433 11.20 -12.48 -2.19
N SER A 434 11.72 -11.27 -2.33
CA SER A 434 12.38 -10.80 -3.57
C SER A 434 13.83 -11.29 -3.77
N SER A 435 14.42 -12.02 -2.82
CA SER A 435 15.87 -12.32 -2.80
C SER A 435 16.78 -11.09 -2.70
N LEU A 436 16.26 -9.96 -2.21
CA LEU A 436 17.10 -8.84 -1.82
C LEU A 436 18.02 -9.23 -0.65
N ALA A 437 17.49 -9.97 0.32
CA ALA A 437 18.25 -10.64 1.36
C ALA A 437 19.04 -11.82 0.76
N THR A 438 20.29 -12.01 1.19
CA THR A 438 20.99 -13.28 0.93
C THR A 438 20.28 -14.45 1.62
N THR A 439 20.56 -15.69 1.23
CA THR A 439 20.04 -16.88 1.92
C THR A 439 20.35 -16.86 3.43
N HIS A 440 21.57 -16.45 3.79
CA HIS A 440 21.99 -16.34 5.19
C HIS A 440 21.18 -15.28 5.95
N GLN A 441 21.06 -14.07 5.39
CA GLN A 441 20.26 -12.99 5.98
C GLN A 441 18.79 -13.38 6.10
N SER A 442 18.25 -14.10 5.11
CA SER A 442 16.86 -14.57 5.13
C SER A 442 16.59 -15.53 6.29
N HIS A 443 17.46 -16.53 6.49
CA HIS A 443 17.36 -17.40 7.66
C HIS A 443 17.56 -16.64 8.97
N ALA A 444 18.48 -15.68 9.02
CA ALA A 444 18.73 -14.87 10.21
C ALA A 444 17.54 -13.95 10.58
N ILE A 445 16.79 -13.44 9.60
CA ILE A 445 15.52 -12.71 9.84
C ILE A 445 14.48 -13.65 10.45
N LEU A 446 14.32 -14.87 9.93
CA LEU A 446 13.38 -15.84 10.48
C LEU A 446 13.80 -16.34 11.87
N ASP A 447 15.11 -16.49 12.12
CA ASP A 447 15.66 -16.79 13.46
C ASP A 447 15.40 -15.65 14.45
N LEU A 448 15.47 -14.39 14.00
CA LEU A 448 15.08 -13.23 14.82
C LEU A 448 13.59 -13.29 15.17
N ILE A 449 12.72 -13.51 14.18
CA ILE A 449 11.26 -13.63 14.40
C ILE A 449 10.94 -14.75 15.37
N GLU A 450 11.59 -15.90 15.24
CA GLU A 450 11.42 -17.04 16.14
C GLU A 450 11.92 -16.74 17.57
N SER A 451 13.11 -16.15 17.71
CA SER A 451 13.69 -15.84 19.02
C SER A 451 12.98 -14.68 19.73
N LYS A 452 12.42 -13.73 18.97
CA LYS A 452 11.63 -12.58 19.47
C LYS A 452 10.14 -12.75 19.20
N TRP A 453 9.67 -13.99 19.15
CA TRP A 453 8.27 -14.35 18.87
C TRP A 453 7.29 -13.58 19.75
N SER A 454 7.63 -13.45 21.03
CA SER A 454 6.77 -12.82 22.03
C SER A 454 6.60 -11.30 21.84
N ASP A 455 7.52 -10.67 21.10
CA ASP A 455 7.48 -9.24 20.76
C ASP A 455 6.90 -9.05 19.36
N LEU A 456 7.38 -9.81 18.37
CA LEU A 456 7.05 -9.60 16.95
C LEU A 456 5.73 -10.26 16.53
N VAL A 457 5.45 -11.49 16.99
CA VAL A 457 4.19 -12.20 16.72
C VAL A 457 3.19 -11.97 17.86
N ALA A 458 3.67 -11.98 19.10
CA ALA A 458 2.85 -11.75 20.31
C ALA A 458 1.59 -12.65 20.34
N GLU A 459 0.42 -12.08 20.67
CA GLU A 459 -0.87 -12.80 20.65
C GLU A 459 -1.68 -12.56 19.35
N MET A 460 -1.11 -11.84 18.39
CA MET A 460 -1.67 -11.65 17.04
C MET A 460 -0.54 -11.29 16.06
N PRO A 461 -0.24 -12.15 15.06
CA PRO A 461 0.72 -11.80 14.03
C PRO A 461 0.19 -10.64 13.17
N LEU A 462 1.02 -9.74 12.67
CA LEU A 462 2.42 -9.50 13.01
C LEU A 462 2.58 -8.02 13.40
N LYS A 463 3.50 -7.69 14.31
CA LYS A 463 3.83 -6.29 14.57
C LYS A 463 4.26 -5.60 13.28
N ILE A 464 3.68 -4.45 12.95
CA ILE A 464 4.07 -3.69 11.76
C ILE A 464 5.51 -3.18 11.89
N CYS A 465 5.86 -2.68 13.07
CA CYS A 465 7.22 -2.32 13.45
C CYS A 465 7.50 -2.59 14.94
N TYR A 466 8.78 -2.61 15.31
CA TYR A 466 9.21 -2.74 16.70
C TYR A 466 10.53 -1.99 16.97
N PRO A 467 10.67 -1.32 18.13
CA PRO A 467 9.64 -1.05 19.12
C PRO A 467 8.72 0.11 18.70
N ALA A 468 7.69 0.39 19.50
CA ALA A 468 6.90 1.61 19.38
C ALA A 468 7.68 2.83 19.90
N LEU A 469 7.44 3.98 19.28
CA LEU A 469 7.88 5.29 19.74
C LEU A 469 7.11 5.67 21.01
N GLU A 470 7.81 6.13 22.03
CA GLU A 470 7.21 6.50 23.31
C GLU A 470 7.49 7.96 23.70
N ASN A 471 6.65 8.53 24.57
CA ASN A 471 6.91 9.82 25.23
C ASN A 471 7.32 10.96 24.26
N GLN A 472 8.53 11.51 24.45
CA GLN A 472 9.03 12.65 23.68
C GLN A 472 9.35 12.26 22.23
N GLU A 473 9.80 11.04 22.01
CA GLU A 473 10.07 10.51 20.66
C GLU A 473 8.77 10.46 19.85
N TRP A 474 7.70 9.92 20.44
CA TRP A 474 6.37 9.94 19.82
C TRP A 474 5.92 11.35 19.49
N LYS A 475 6.04 12.32 20.42
CA LYS A 475 5.64 13.71 20.18
C LYS A 475 6.40 14.35 19.01
N ILE A 476 7.72 14.16 18.96
CA ILE A 476 8.59 14.77 17.96
C ILE A 476 8.39 14.13 16.58
N ILE A 477 8.48 12.80 16.52
CA ILE A 477 8.50 12.06 15.25
C ILE A 477 7.12 12.06 14.60
N THR A 478 6.08 11.74 15.37
CA THR A 478 4.71 11.65 14.82
C THR A 478 4.00 13.00 14.75
N GLY A 479 4.51 14.02 15.45
CA GLY A 479 3.77 15.27 15.65
C GLY A 479 2.61 15.13 16.64
N SER A 480 2.73 14.23 17.62
CA SER A 480 1.67 13.90 18.59
C SER A 480 0.41 13.32 17.95
N ASP A 481 0.57 12.45 16.94
CA ASP A 481 -0.53 11.85 16.20
C ASP A 481 -1.38 10.92 17.09
N PRO A 482 -2.66 11.24 17.35
CA PRO A 482 -3.50 10.51 18.29
C PRO A 482 -3.93 9.11 17.79
N LYS A 483 -3.78 8.78 16.49
CA LYS A 483 -4.03 7.42 15.97
C LYS A 483 -2.84 6.49 16.23
N ASN A 484 -1.63 7.06 16.25
CA ASN A 484 -0.34 6.36 16.42
C ASN A 484 0.18 6.42 17.87
N THR A 485 -0.70 6.25 18.86
CA THR A 485 -0.28 6.16 20.26
C THR A 485 0.59 4.94 20.54
N LEU A 486 1.15 4.87 21.74
CA LEU A 486 2.03 3.77 22.16
C LEU A 486 1.42 2.37 21.89
N TRP A 487 2.09 1.57 21.07
CA TRP A 487 1.66 0.22 20.63
C TRP A 487 0.30 0.20 19.92
N SER A 488 0.01 1.22 19.10
CA SER A 488 -1.26 1.37 18.39
C SER A 488 -1.05 1.67 16.90
N TYR A 489 -1.93 1.14 16.06
CA TYR A 489 -1.94 1.39 14.61
C TYR A 489 -0.55 1.19 13.97
N HIS A 490 0.07 2.20 13.37
CA HIS A 490 1.41 2.08 12.79
C HIS A 490 2.53 2.08 13.82
N ASN A 491 2.28 2.61 15.02
CA ASN A 491 3.28 2.72 16.08
C ASN A 491 3.33 1.46 16.94
N GLY A 492 3.75 0.34 16.33
CA GLY A 492 3.88 -0.96 16.99
C GLY A 492 2.56 -1.72 17.18
N GLY A 493 1.52 -1.40 16.41
CA GLY A 493 0.32 -2.23 16.31
C GLY A 493 0.61 -3.58 15.64
N SER A 494 -0.24 -4.57 15.90
CA SER A 494 -0.21 -5.88 15.23
C SER A 494 -1.26 -5.92 14.11
N TRP A 495 -0.84 -6.30 12.92
CA TRP A 495 -1.63 -6.25 11.70
C TRP A 495 -1.81 -7.65 11.11
N PRO A 496 -3.02 -8.24 11.18
CA PRO A 496 -3.30 -9.59 10.68
C PRO A 496 -2.97 -9.77 9.19
N THR A 497 -3.13 -8.72 8.38
CA THR A 497 -2.76 -8.74 6.95
C THR A 497 -1.31 -9.15 6.72
N LEU A 498 -0.37 -8.92 7.66
CA LEU A 498 1.05 -9.30 7.50
C LEU A 498 1.32 -10.81 7.56
N LEU A 499 0.30 -11.62 7.90
CA LEU A 499 0.42 -13.07 8.06
C LEU A 499 0.74 -13.78 6.74
N TRP A 500 0.20 -13.33 5.60
CA TRP A 500 0.46 -13.99 4.33
C TRP A 500 1.90 -13.76 3.85
N GLN A 501 2.46 -12.56 4.04
CA GLN A 501 3.84 -12.26 3.68
C GLN A 501 4.82 -13.07 4.53
N LEU A 502 4.52 -13.24 5.83
CA LEU A 502 5.29 -14.14 6.70
C LEU A 502 5.23 -15.57 6.17
N THR A 503 4.04 -16.02 5.76
CA THR A 503 3.83 -17.37 5.21
C THR A 503 4.63 -17.60 3.93
N VAL A 504 4.60 -16.65 2.98
CA VAL A 504 5.39 -16.73 1.74
C VAL A 504 6.89 -16.80 2.04
N ALA A 505 7.39 -15.93 2.93
CA ALA A 505 8.80 -15.93 3.33
C ALA A 505 9.21 -17.25 3.99
N CYS A 506 8.36 -17.81 4.86
CA CYS A 506 8.59 -19.10 5.51
C CYS A 506 8.63 -20.25 4.50
N ILE A 507 7.66 -20.32 3.57
CA ILE A 507 7.63 -21.36 2.54
C ILE A 507 8.88 -21.27 1.65
N LYS A 508 9.23 -20.06 1.19
CA LYS A 508 10.41 -19.83 0.35
C LYS A 508 11.69 -20.36 1.01
N MET A 509 11.82 -20.13 2.31
CA MET A 509 13.00 -20.54 3.08
C MET A 509 12.90 -21.97 3.65
N ASN A 510 11.91 -22.75 3.20
CA ASN A 510 11.65 -24.12 3.67
C ASN A 510 11.51 -24.21 5.21
N ARG A 511 10.76 -23.26 5.79
CA ARG A 511 10.41 -23.17 7.21
C ARG A 511 8.89 -23.06 7.45
N PRO A 512 8.06 -23.93 6.86
CA PRO A 512 6.60 -23.83 6.96
C PRO A 512 6.08 -23.98 8.41
N GLU A 513 6.85 -24.60 9.31
CA GLU A 513 6.50 -24.74 10.72
C GLU A 513 6.30 -23.38 11.43
N LEU A 514 7.07 -22.36 11.03
CA LEU A 514 6.98 -21.03 11.62
C LEU A 514 5.69 -20.32 11.18
N ALA A 515 5.31 -20.48 9.90
CA ALA A 515 4.05 -19.98 9.36
C ALA A 515 2.85 -20.68 10.00
N ALA A 516 2.87 -22.02 10.10
CA ALA A 516 1.82 -22.80 10.75
C ALA A 516 1.56 -22.32 12.19
N LYS A 517 2.65 -22.08 12.95
CA LYS A 517 2.56 -21.55 14.32
C LYS A 517 1.97 -20.13 14.36
N ALA A 518 2.29 -19.26 13.41
CA ALA A 518 1.72 -17.91 13.35
C ALA A 518 0.23 -17.93 13.00
N ILE A 519 -0.16 -18.79 12.06
CA ILE A 519 -1.56 -19.02 11.68
C ILE A 519 -2.35 -19.51 12.90
N GLU A 520 -1.83 -20.48 13.66
CA GLU A 520 -2.47 -20.97 14.89
C GLU A 520 -2.70 -19.83 15.91
N VAL A 521 -1.76 -18.88 16.03
CA VAL A 521 -1.94 -17.71 16.91
C VAL A 521 -3.09 -16.83 16.43
N ALA A 522 -3.19 -16.54 15.13
CA ALA A 522 -4.27 -15.72 14.58
C ALA A 522 -5.64 -16.42 14.69
N GLU A 523 -5.70 -17.70 14.34
CA GLU A 523 -6.92 -18.52 14.26
C GLU A 523 -7.63 -18.66 15.61
N ARG A 524 -6.91 -18.50 16.73
CA ARG A 524 -7.49 -18.50 18.09
C ARG A 524 -8.55 -17.43 18.32
N ARG A 525 -8.48 -16.29 17.63
CA ARG A 525 -9.36 -15.15 17.92
C ARG A 525 -9.77 -14.30 16.73
N ILE A 526 -9.11 -14.37 15.57
CA ILE A 526 -9.37 -13.44 14.46
C ILE A 526 -10.85 -13.40 14.03
N ALA A 527 -11.50 -14.57 13.91
CA ALA A 527 -12.92 -14.67 13.56
C ALA A 527 -13.84 -14.25 14.72
N THR A 528 -13.53 -14.67 15.96
CA THR A 528 -14.31 -14.30 17.15
C THR A 528 -14.31 -12.79 17.38
N ASP A 529 -13.20 -12.14 17.07
CA ASP A 529 -13.02 -10.69 17.15
C ASP A 529 -13.55 -9.95 15.92
N LYS A 530 -14.21 -10.66 14.97
CA LYS A 530 -14.82 -10.11 13.76
C LYS A 530 -13.82 -9.43 12.83
N TRP A 531 -12.69 -10.08 12.60
CA TRP A 531 -11.70 -9.70 11.60
C TRP A 531 -11.23 -8.24 11.67
N PRO A 532 -10.65 -7.80 12.81
CA PRO A 532 -10.20 -6.42 12.95
C PRO A 532 -9.09 -6.04 11.96
N GLU A 533 -9.06 -4.77 11.57
CA GLU A 533 -7.97 -4.11 10.85
C GLU A 533 -6.62 -4.27 11.56
N TYR A 534 -6.57 -4.00 12.88
CA TYR A 534 -5.34 -4.12 13.67
C TYR A 534 -5.63 -4.37 15.16
N TYR A 535 -4.57 -4.71 15.91
CA TYR A 535 -4.56 -4.96 17.34
C TYR A 535 -3.53 -4.10 18.06
N ASP A 536 -3.89 -3.62 19.24
CA ASP A 536 -3.08 -2.71 20.06
C ASP A 536 -2.42 -3.43 21.24
N THR A 537 -1.57 -2.69 21.94
CA THR A 537 -0.73 -3.08 23.09
C THR A 537 0.51 -3.87 22.67
N LYS A 538 1.53 -3.84 23.53
CA LYS A 538 2.80 -4.55 23.32
C LYS A 538 2.60 -6.03 22.98
N ARG A 539 1.56 -6.66 23.56
CA ARG A 539 1.24 -8.08 23.36
C ARG A 539 0.09 -8.35 22.39
N ALA A 540 -0.44 -7.32 21.72
CA ALA A 540 -1.56 -7.44 20.78
C ALA A 540 -2.86 -7.97 21.42
N ARG A 541 -3.09 -7.65 22.71
CA ARG A 541 -4.21 -8.22 23.48
C ARG A 541 -5.54 -7.56 23.16
N PHE A 542 -5.54 -6.29 22.78
CA PHE A 542 -6.75 -5.51 22.54
C PHE A 542 -6.96 -5.36 21.04
N ILE A 543 -8.23 -5.44 20.62
CA ILE A 543 -8.63 -4.95 19.30
C ILE A 543 -8.23 -3.47 19.20
N GLY A 544 -7.74 -3.06 18.03
CA GLY A 544 -7.21 -1.73 17.82
C GLY A 544 -8.20 -0.63 18.17
N LYS A 545 -7.71 0.45 18.78
CA LYS A 545 -8.52 1.54 19.36
C LYS A 545 -9.51 2.17 18.38
N GLN A 546 -9.14 2.22 17.10
CA GLN A 546 -9.97 2.71 16.00
C GLN A 546 -9.99 1.71 14.83
N SER A 547 -9.82 0.42 15.15
CA SER A 547 -9.81 -0.65 14.15
C SER A 547 -11.21 -0.82 13.58
N ARG A 548 -11.33 -0.85 12.25
CA ARG A 548 -12.55 -1.34 11.59
C ARG A 548 -12.66 -2.84 11.80
N LEU A 549 -13.87 -3.34 11.92
CA LEU A 549 -14.18 -4.76 11.85
C LEU A 549 -14.43 -5.20 10.41
N TYR A 550 -14.35 -6.50 10.15
CA TYR A 550 -14.50 -7.06 8.81
C TYR A 550 -13.60 -6.36 7.78
N GLN A 551 -12.35 -6.10 8.18
CA GLN A 551 -11.37 -5.49 7.30
C GLN A 551 -10.92 -6.54 6.28
N THR A 552 -11.09 -6.22 5.01
CA THR A 552 -10.94 -7.16 3.90
C THR A 552 -9.53 -7.73 3.80
N TRP A 553 -8.48 -6.93 3.96
CA TRP A 553 -7.10 -7.44 3.90
C TRP A 553 -6.71 -8.33 5.09
N SER A 554 -7.42 -8.25 6.23
CA SER A 554 -7.19 -9.10 7.40
C SER A 554 -7.79 -10.48 7.13
N ILE A 555 -8.98 -10.50 6.53
CA ILE A 555 -9.67 -11.69 6.04
C ILE A 555 -8.84 -12.36 4.93
N ALA A 556 -8.51 -11.60 3.88
CA ALA A 556 -7.75 -12.10 2.73
C ALA A 556 -6.34 -12.55 3.13
N GLY A 557 -5.64 -11.81 4.00
CA GLY A 557 -4.31 -12.19 4.46
C GLY A 557 -4.29 -13.50 5.25
N PHE A 558 -5.30 -13.73 6.11
CA PHE A 558 -5.48 -15.02 6.77
C PHE A 558 -5.76 -16.14 5.76
N LEU A 559 -6.68 -15.90 4.82
CA LEU A 559 -7.05 -16.91 3.84
C LEU A 559 -5.90 -17.29 2.91
N VAL A 560 -5.15 -16.31 2.39
CA VAL A 560 -3.95 -16.56 1.56
C VAL A 560 -2.94 -17.41 2.34
N ALA A 561 -2.71 -17.10 3.62
CA ALA A 561 -1.80 -17.90 4.44
C ALA A 561 -2.24 -19.37 4.51
N LYS A 562 -3.53 -19.63 4.72
CA LYS A 562 -4.10 -20.99 4.76
C LYS A 562 -3.99 -21.70 3.40
N LEU A 563 -4.38 -21.05 2.31
CA LEU A 563 -4.30 -21.60 0.95
C LEU A 563 -2.86 -21.94 0.54
N LEU A 564 -1.89 -21.11 0.92
CA LEU A 564 -0.48 -21.38 0.63
C LEU A 564 0.08 -22.50 1.49
N MET A 565 -0.38 -22.69 2.73
CA MET A 565 0.01 -23.84 3.54
C MET A 565 -0.55 -25.16 2.99
N GLU A 566 -1.74 -25.13 2.37
CA GLU A 566 -2.30 -26.29 1.67
C GLU A 566 -1.55 -26.62 0.37
N LYS A 567 -1.14 -25.59 -0.38
CA LYS A 567 -0.40 -25.73 -1.63
C LYS A 567 0.86 -24.85 -1.67
N PRO A 568 1.95 -25.24 -1.00
CA PRO A 568 3.15 -24.40 -0.88
C PRO A 568 3.80 -24.00 -2.22
N ASP A 569 3.74 -24.87 -3.23
CA ASP A 569 4.26 -24.56 -4.57
C ASP A 569 3.57 -23.37 -5.24
N ALA A 570 2.32 -23.06 -4.86
CA ALA A 570 1.60 -21.90 -5.40
C ALA A 570 2.23 -20.56 -4.99
N ALA A 571 2.99 -20.52 -3.90
CA ALA A 571 3.68 -19.31 -3.44
C ALA A 571 4.78 -18.84 -4.42
N ARG A 572 5.23 -19.70 -5.36
CA ARG A 572 6.23 -19.36 -6.40
C ARG A 572 5.83 -18.19 -7.30
N ILE A 573 4.54 -17.89 -7.42
CA ILE A 573 4.09 -16.72 -8.21
C ILE A 573 4.53 -15.38 -7.58
N LEU A 574 4.82 -15.38 -6.28
CA LEU A 574 5.09 -14.17 -5.49
C LEU A 574 6.56 -13.86 -5.30
N TRP A 575 7.44 -14.87 -5.32
CA TRP A 575 8.87 -14.66 -5.05
C TRP A 575 9.74 -14.65 -6.32
N ASN A 576 10.98 -14.23 -6.12
CA ASN A 576 12.06 -14.34 -7.09
C ASN A 576 13.19 -15.17 -6.49
N ASP A 577 13.85 -15.98 -7.30
CA ASP A 577 15.07 -16.69 -6.90
C ASP A 577 16.28 -15.74 -6.92
N GLU A 578 17.38 -16.17 -6.31
CA GLU A 578 18.58 -15.34 -6.29
C GLU A 578 19.19 -15.21 -7.69
N ASP A 579 19.42 -13.97 -8.11
CA ASP A 579 19.88 -13.66 -9.46
C ASP A 579 21.40 -13.85 -9.59
N ALA A 580 21.80 -14.83 -10.43
CA ALA A 580 23.19 -15.14 -10.69
C ALA A 580 23.97 -13.97 -11.32
N GLU A 581 23.36 -13.15 -12.18
CA GLU A 581 24.00 -11.99 -12.79
C GLU A 581 24.29 -10.92 -11.74
N ILE A 582 23.32 -10.65 -10.86
CA ILE A 582 23.50 -9.72 -9.74
C ILE A 582 24.59 -10.25 -8.80
N LEU A 583 24.56 -11.53 -8.42
CA LEU A 583 25.59 -12.15 -7.59
C LEU A 583 26.99 -12.04 -8.20
N ASN A 584 27.12 -12.32 -9.49
CA ASN A 584 28.37 -12.19 -10.21
C ASN A 584 28.86 -10.73 -10.24
N ALA A 585 27.97 -9.77 -10.46
CA ALA A 585 28.30 -8.34 -10.40
C ALA A 585 28.77 -7.91 -8.99
N LEU A 586 28.11 -8.38 -7.93
CA LEU A 586 28.49 -8.07 -6.55
C LEU A 586 29.85 -8.67 -6.17
N SER A 587 30.15 -9.91 -6.61
CA SER A 587 31.44 -10.56 -6.34
C SER A 587 32.62 -9.92 -7.09
N THR A 588 32.39 -9.43 -8.31
CA THR A 588 33.41 -8.76 -9.12
C THR A 588 33.69 -7.33 -8.64
N ASN A 589 32.68 -6.60 -8.17
CA ASN A 589 32.86 -5.29 -7.54
C ASN A 589 33.67 -5.36 -6.23
N ARG A 590 33.48 -6.40 -5.42
CA ARG A 590 34.33 -6.65 -4.23
C ARG A 590 35.81 -6.85 -4.58
N LYS A 591 36.14 -7.37 -5.78
CA LYS A 591 37.52 -7.51 -6.25
C LYS A 591 38.11 -6.21 -6.82
N ARG A 592 37.27 -5.29 -7.34
CA ARG A 592 37.71 -3.99 -7.88
C ARG A 592 38.12 -2.97 -6.80
N GLY A 593 37.59 -3.08 -5.57
CA GLY A 593 37.99 -2.25 -4.43
C GLY A 593 39.48 -2.33 -4.04
N LYS A 594 40.28 -3.20 -4.66
CA LYS A 594 41.74 -3.31 -4.45
C LYS A 594 42.60 -2.66 -5.55
N LYS A 595 42.02 -2.04 -6.58
CA LYS A 595 42.82 -1.31 -7.58
C LYS A 595 42.83 0.18 -7.26
N VAL A 596 43.99 0.65 -6.76
CA VAL A 596 44.33 2.07 -6.67
C VAL A 596 44.21 2.70 -8.05
N LEU A 597 43.10 3.40 -8.31
CA LEU A 597 42.94 4.23 -9.50
C LEU A 597 43.78 5.50 -9.28
N LYS A 598 44.91 5.62 -9.99
CA LYS A 598 45.63 6.90 -10.13
C LYS A 598 44.69 7.90 -10.77
N LYS A 599 44.14 8.83 -9.99
CA LYS A 599 43.39 9.98 -10.52
C LYS A 599 44.37 10.92 -11.21
N THR A 600 44.20 11.12 -12.51
CA THR A 600 44.72 12.28 -13.22
C THR A 600 43.77 13.44 -12.99
N TYR A 601 44.22 14.45 -12.27
CA TYR A 601 43.53 15.72 -12.15
C TYR A 601 43.74 16.51 -13.45
N ILE A 602 42.67 17.00 -14.05
CA ILE A 602 42.75 18.13 -14.96
C ILE A 602 42.55 19.36 -14.07
N VAL A 603 43.58 20.20 -13.99
CA VAL A 603 43.59 21.47 -13.23
C VAL A 603 42.78 22.52 -13.96
#